data_AF-A0A3B3I037-F1
#
_entry.id   AF-A0A3B3I037-F1
#
_cell.length_a   1.000
_cell.length_b   1.000
_cell.length_c   1.000
_cell.angle_alpha   90.00
_cell.angle_beta   90.00
_cell.angle_gamma   90.00
#
_symmetry.space_group_name_H-M   'P 1'
#
loop_
_entity.id
_entity.type
_entity.pdbx_description
1 polymer ?
#
loop_
_entity_poly.entity_id
_entity_poly.type
_entity_poly.pdbx_seq_one_letter_code
_entity_poly.pdbx_strand_id
1 'polypeptide(L)'
;MPAAEEPTSGMNSVVDNICRLPPDLFTETSQHILVYLQGHTSGIDSAEISHKFLQAGVGLNHEAQQEIIRFLLLTFRSAGQRNISADELVSKLEEGSLKWSKASLQVLHRLWSEQGAAVHAQQEVQAALRIGQVVDVQWRLGMAVSSDICRSLNSPYVTLLLKIAEPSGLICQKSFEMSVPQFQNFHKQFKEMAALMETV
;
A
#
# COMPACT_ATOMS: atom_id res chain seq x y z
N MET A 1 16.35 -29.61 22.70
CA MET A 1 15.83 -28.65 21.71
C MET A 1 14.45 -29.13 21.30
N PRO A 2 13.35 -28.46 21.69
CA PRO A 2 12.02 -28.84 21.23
C PRO A 2 11.78 -28.25 19.84
N ALA A 3 11.09 -29.02 19.01
CA ALA A 3 10.74 -28.71 17.64
C ALA A 3 9.88 -27.44 17.55
N ALA A 4 10.15 -26.63 16.53
CA ALA A 4 9.30 -25.50 16.17
C ALA A 4 7.93 -26.02 15.73
N GLU A 5 6.89 -25.66 16.49
CA GLU A 5 5.50 -25.83 16.06
C GLU A 5 5.22 -24.91 14.87
N GLU A 6 4.63 -25.49 13.83
CA GLU A 6 4.28 -24.84 12.57
C GLU A 6 3.17 -23.77 12.77
N PRO A 7 3.17 -22.68 11.97
CA PRO A 7 2.13 -21.63 12.04
C PRO A 7 0.77 -22.04 11.43
N THR A 8 0.56 -23.32 11.13
CA THR A 8 -0.62 -23.87 10.42
C THR A 8 -1.91 -23.86 11.26
N SER A 9 -1.81 -23.70 12.58
CA SER A 9 -2.97 -23.68 13.49
C SER A 9 -3.86 -22.45 13.27
N GLY A 10 -3.28 -21.26 13.13
CA GLY A 10 -4.03 -19.99 13.00
C GLY A 10 -4.72 -19.81 11.64
N MET A 11 -4.11 -20.30 10.55
CA MET A 11 -4.73 -20.24 9.22
C MET A 11 -6.02 -21.09 9.19
N ASN A 12 -5.96 -22.30 9.75
CA ASN A 12 -7.08 -23.23 9.74
C ASN A 12 -8.26 -22.78 10.60
N SER A 13 -8.01 -22.06 11.70
CA SER A 13 -9.09 -21.48 12.52
C SER A 13 -9.78 -20.32 11.79
N VAL A 14 -9.04 -19.50 11.05
CA VAL A 14 -9.62 -18.41 10.25
C VAL A 14 -10.48 -18.96 9.11
N VAL A 15 -10.00 -19.98 8.40
CA VAL A 15 -10.78 -20.63 7.33
C VAL A 15 -12.05 -21.27 7.88
N ASP A 16 -11.99 -21.94 9.03
CA ASP A 16 -13.19 -22.47 9.71
C ASP A 16 -14.21 -21.37 10.02
N ASN A 17 -13.75 -20.21 10.50
CA ASN A 17 -14.64 -19.09 10.79
C ASN A 17 -15.24 -18.49 9.52
N ILE A 18 -14.48 -18.39 8.43
CA ILE A 18 -14.96 -17.94 7.11
C ILE A 18 -16.05 -18.87 6.58
N CYS A 19 -15.82 -20.19 6.64
CA CYS A 19 -16.77 -21.18 6.15
C CYS A 19 -18.08 -21.25 6.96
N ARG A 20 -18.09 -20.71 8.19
CA ARG A 20 -19.29 -20.59 9.03
C ARG A 20 -20.11 -19.32 8.73
N LEU A 21 -19.55 -18.37 7.98
CA LEU A 21 -20.27 -17.14 7.64
C LEU A 21 -21.38 -17.44 6.61
N PRO A 22 -22.55 -16.78 6.73
CA PRO A 22 -23.53 -16.74 5.66
C PRO A 22 -22.88 -16.25 4.35
N PRO A 23 -23.20 -16.84 3.18
CA PRO A 23 -22.59 -16.45 1.90
C PRO A 23 -22.76 -14.97 1.56
N ASP A 24 -23.91 -14.38 1.89
CA ASP A 24 -24.19 -12.96 1.64
C ASP A 24 -23.27 -12.05 2.47
N LEU A 25 -23.12 -12.36 3.76
CA LEU A 25 -22.27 -11.64 4.69
C LEU A 25 -20.78 -11.75 4.31
N PHE A 26 -20.37 -12.95 3.87
CA PHE A 26 -19.01 -13.19 3.40
C PHE A 26 -18.72 -12.45 2.08
N THR A 27 -19.70 -12.43 1.17
CA THR A 27 -19.63 -11.66 -0.09
C THR A 27 -19.47 -10.17 0.21
N GLU A 28 -20.31 -9.62 1.08
CA GLU A 28 -20.29 -8.21 1.45
C GLU A 28 -18.97 -7.81 2.13
N THR A 29 -18.48 -8.63 3.06
CA THR A 29 -17.19 -8.40 3.74
C THR A 29 -16.04 -8.40 2.74
N SER A 30 -16.02 -9.38 1.83
CA SER A 30 -14.99 -9.48 0.78
C SER A 30 -15.07 -8.30 -0.19
N GLN A 31 -16.26 -7.88 -0.57
CA GLN A 31 -16.49 -6.73 -1.44
C GLN A 31 -16.02 -5.43 -0.79
N HIS A 32 -16.29 -5.23 0.51
CA HIS A 32 -15.83 -4.04 1.22
C HIS A 32 -14.29 -3.93 1.23
N ILE A 33 -13.61 -5.07 1.41
CA ILE A 33 -12.15 -5.14 1.33
C ILE A 33 -11.64 -4.85 -0.09
N LEU A 34 -12.30 -5.39 -1.12
CA LEU A 34 -11.91 -5.16 -2.52
C LEU A 34 -12.09 -3.70 -2.93
N VAL A 35 -13.19 -3.06 -2.53
CA VAL A 35 -13.44 -1.62 -2.75
C VAL A 35 -12.35 -0.77 -2.10
N TYR A 36 -11.94 -1.12 -0.87
CA TYR A 36 -10.79 -0.49 -0.21
C TYR A 36 -9.48 -0.69 -0.99
N LEU A 37 -9.21 -1.91 -1.45
CA LEU A 37 -7.98 -2.21 -2.21
C LEU A 37 -7.91 -1.54 -3.59
N GLN A 38 -9.07 -1.21 -4.17
CA GLN A 38 -9.19 -0.38 -5.37
C GLN A 38 -9.01 1.12 -5.09
N GLY A 39 -8.89 1.53 -3.82
CA GLY A 39 -8.67 2.92 -3.43
C GLY A 39 -9.94 3.79 -3.41
N HIS A 40 -11.13 3.18 -3.49
CA HIS A 40 -12.40 3.90 -3.43
C HIS A 40 -12.78 4.34 -2.00
N THR A 41 -12.17 3.74 -0.97
CA THR A 41 -12.35 4.13 0.43
C THR A 41 -11.01 4.33 1.13
N SER A 42 -10.98 5.17 2.16
CA SER A 42 -9.77 5.46 2.94
C SER A 42 -9.41 4.38 3.96
N GLY A 43 -10.31 3.42 4.22
CA GLY A 43 -10.13 2.36 5.21
C GLY A 43 -11.26 1.34 5.19
N ILE A 44 -11.07 0.24 5.90
CA ILE A 44 -12.10 -0.78 6.13
C ILE A 44 -12.83 -0.44 7.43
N ASP A 45 -14.11 -0.09 7.37
CA ASP A 45 -14.94 0.13 8.55
C ASP A 45 -15.23 -1.21 9.26
N SER A 46 -14.36 -1.56 10.20
CA SER A 46 -14.52 -2.77 10.99
C SER A 46 -15.73 -2.74 11.93
N ALA A 47 -16.19 -1.55 12.34
CA ALA A 47 -17.36 -1.40 13.21
C ALA A 47 -18.67 -1.67 12.44
N GLU A 48 -18.75 -1.21 11.19
CA GLU A 48 -19.85 -1.56 10.29
C GLU A 48 -19.92 -3.07 10.03
N ILE A 49 -18.78 -3.70 9.74
CA ILE A 49 -18.71 -5.16 9.55
C ILE A 49 -19.16 -5.89 10.84
N SER A 50 -18.68 -5.45 12.01
CA SER A 50 -19.11 -6.03 13.30
C SER A 50 -20.62 -5.90 13.51
N HIS A 51 -21.20 -4.75 13.18
CA HIS A 51 -22.63 -4.52 13.32
C HIS A 51 -23.45 -5.47 12.44
N LYS A 52 -23.04 -5.69 11.19
CA LYS A 52 -23.70 -6.62 10.27
C LYS A 52 -23.60 -8.07 10.74
N PHE A 53 -22.46 -8.47 11.31
CA PHE A 53 -22.27 -9.81 11.88
C PHE A 53 -23.23 -10.04 13.05
N LEU A 54 -23.39 -9.05 13.93
CA LEU A 54 -24.32 -9.10 15.05
C LEU A 54 -25.78 -9.16 14.58
N GLN A 55 -26.18 -8.36 13.58
CA GLN A 55 -27.52 -8.40 13.01
C GLN A 55 -27.86 -9.76 12.39
N ALA A 56 -26.87 -10.41 11.76
CA ALA A 56 -27.01 -11.75 11.18
C ALA A 56 -26.95 -12.89 12.22
N GLY A 57 -26.82 -12.57 13.52
CA GLY A 57 -26.73 -13.56 14.59
C GLY A 57 -25.44 -14.38 14.61
N VAL A 58 -24.37 -13.88 13.97
CA VAL A 58 -23.08 -14.57 13.90
C VAL A 58 -22.31 -14.34 15.20
N GLY A 59 -22.13 -15.40 16.00
CA GLY A 59 -21.40 -15.38 17.26
C GLY A 59 -19.87 -15.39 17.11
N LEU A 60 -19.31 -14.48 16.32
CA LEU A 60 -17.85 -14.29 16.22
C LEU A 60 -17.37 -13.26 17.24
N ASN A 61 -16.26 -13.55 17.90
CA ASN A 61 -15.59 -12.56 18.75
C ASN A 61 -14.85 -11.53 17.88
N HIS A 62 -14.51 -10.38 18.49
CA HIS A 62 -13.84 -9.29 17.78
C HIS A 62 -12.49 -9.71 17.18
N GLU A 63 -11.74 -10.56 17.90
CA GLU A 63 -10.44 -11.07 17.46
C GLU A 63 -10.56 -11.90 16.17
N ALA A 64 -11.45 -12.89 16.13
CA ALA A 64 -11.67 -13.72 14.95
C ALA A 64 -12.15 -12.88 13.75
N GLN A 65 -12.98 -11.86 13.98
CA GLN A 65 -13.39 -10.95 12.92
C GLN A 65 -12.19 -10.19 12.34
N GLN A 66 -11.31 -9.65 13.19
CA GLN A 66 -10.09 -8.96 12.73
C GLN A 66 -9.15 -9.90 11.99
N GLU A 67 -9.03 -11.15 12.43
CA GLU A 67 -8.24 -12.17 11.73
C GLU A 67 -8.80 -12.45 10.34
N ILE A 68 -10.13 -12.59 10.18
CA ILE A 68 -10.78 -12.75 8.88
C ILE A 68 -10.48 -11.56 7.96
N ILE A 69 -10.69 -10.33 8.45
CA ILE A 69 -10.46 -9.12 7.66
C ILE A 69 -9.00 -9.05 7.22
N ARG A 70 -8.07 -9.26 8.15
CA ARG A 70 -6.62 -9.23 7.88
C ARG A 70 -6.22 -10.30 6.87
N PHE A 71 -6.75 -11.51 7.02
CA PHE A 71 -6.48 -12.63 6.14
C PHE A 71 -6.95 -12.35 4.70
N LEU A 72 -8.20 -11.92 4.52
CA LEU A 72 -8.77 -11.59 3.21
C LEU A 72 -8.04 -10.40 2.57
N LEU A 73 -7.75 -9.35 3.35
CA LEU A 73 -7.00 -8.19 2.89
C LEU A 73 -5.61 -8.58 2.37
N LEU A 74 -4.87 -9.40 3.13
CA LEU A 74 -3.53 -9.84 2.73
C LEU A 74 -3.59 -10.73 1.49
N THR A 75 -4.56 -11.63 1.43
CA THR A 75 -4.79 -12.54 0.30
C THR A 75 -5.05 -11.75 -0.98
N PHE A 76 -6.05 -10.86 -0.99
CA PHE A 76 -6.40 -10.07 -2.17
C PHE A 76 -5.29 -9.08 -2.57
N ARG A 77 -4.62 -8.45 -1.59
CA ARG A 77 -3.48 -7.58 -1.88
C ARG A 77 -2.34 -8.33 -2.54
N SER A 78 -1.96 -9.49 -2.00
CA SER A 78 -0.91 -10.34 -2.57
C SER A 78 -1.28 -10.83 -3.97
N ALA A 79 -2.54 -11.22 -4.18
CA ALA A 79 -3.06 -11.62 -5.47
C ALA A 79 -2.99 -10.49 -6.50
N GLY A 80 -3.37 -9.27 -6.12
CA GLY A 80 -3.30 -8.09 -6.98
C GLY A 80 -1.87 -7.67 -7.30
N GLN A 81 -0.94 -7.78 -6.34
CA GLN A 81 0.48 -7.49 -6.59
C GLN A 81 1.14 -8.47 -7.55
N ARG A 82 0.69 -9.73 -7.58
CA ARG A 82 1.21 -10.78 -8.45
C ARG A 82 0.43 -10.95 -9.74
N ASN A 83 -0.65 -10.19 -9.92
CA ASN A 83 -1.56 -10.26 -11.06
C ASN A 83 -2.04 -11.69 -11.37
N ILE A 84 -2.51 -12.41 -10.35
CA ILE A 84 -2.95 -13.81 -10.51
C ILE A 84 -4.42 -13.89 -10.92
N SER A 85 -4.77 -14.94 -11.67
CA SER A 85 -6.16 -15.22 -12.05
C SER A 85 -7.01 -15.71 -10.87
N ALA A 86 -8.33 -15.73 -11.03
CA ALA A 86 -9.24 -16.29 -10.02
C ALA A 86 -9.03 -17.79 -9.79
N ASP A 87 -8.71 -18.54 -10.85
CA ASP A 87 -8.41 -19.97 -10.74
C ASP A 87 -7.11 -20.20 -9.95
N GLU A 88 -6.08 -19.39 -10.20
CA GLU A 88 -4.81 -19.47 -9.47
C GLU A 88 -4.97 -19.04 -8.00
N LEU A 89 -5.82 -18.04 -7.74
CA LEU A 89 -6.15 -17.63 -6.37
C LEU A 89 -6.82 -18.76 -5.59
N VAL A 90 -7.83 -19.42 -6.17
CA VAL A 90 -8.53 -20.54 -5.53
C VAL A 90 -7.58 -21.71 -5.29
N SER A 91 -6.76 -22.10 -6.27
CA SER A 91 -5.77 -23.18 -6.10
C SER A 91 -4.84 -22.91 -4.92
N LYS A 92 -4.33 -21.68 -4.77
CA LYS A 92 -3.45 -21.31 -3.65
C LYS A 92 -4.16 -21.33 -2.30
N LEU A 93 -5.45 -21.01 -2.27
CA LEU A 93 -6.25 -21.09 -1.05
C LEU A 93 -6.52 -22.54 -0.64
N GLU A 94 -6.80 -23.42 -1.61
CA GLU A 94 -6.99 -24.86 -1.39
C GLU A 94 -5.69 -25.55 -0.95
N GLU A 95 -4.54 -25.16 -1.53
CA GLU A 95 -3.22 -25.62 -1.09
C GLU A 95 -2.92 -25.19 0.36
N GLY A 96 -3.39 -24.00 0.77
CA GLY A 96 -3.17 -23.46 2.11
C GLY A 96 -4.07 -24.04 3.20
N SER A 97 -5.25 -24.57 2.86
CA SER A 97 -6.14 -25.23 3.81
C SER A 97 -7.17 -26.14 3.12
N LEU A 98 -7.29 -27.38 3.60
CA LEU A 98 -8.32 -28.32 3.13
C LEU A 98 -9.72 -28.05 3.71
N LYS A 99 -9.86 -27.05 4.60
CA LYS A 99 -11.12 -26.73 5.29
C LYS A 99 -12.03 -25.77 4.53
N TRP A 100 -11.59 -25.31 3.37
CA TRP A 100 -12.39 -24.42 2.54
C TRP A 100 -13.68 -25.09 2.08
N SER A 101 -14.80 -24.39 2.29
CA SER A 101 -16.07 -24.80 1.70
C SER A 101 -16.09 -24.42 0.22
N LYS A 102 -16.69 -25.27 -0.63
CA LYS A 102 -16.86 -24.97 -2.05
C LYS A 102 -17.64 -23.67 -2.27
N ALA A 103 -18.62 -23.36 -1.41
CA ALA A 103 -19.39 -22.13 -1.49
C ALA A 103 -18.52 -20.88 -1.27
N SER A 104 -17.67 -20.90 -0.24
CA SER A 104 -16.75 -19.79 0.06
C SER A 104 -15.74 -19.58 -1.06
N LEU A 105 -15.17 -20.66 -1.62
CA LEU A 105 -14.25 -20.55 -2.76
C LEU A 105 -14.92 -19.99 -4.01
N GLN A 106 -16.18 -20.37 -4.28
CA GLN A 106 -16.94 -19.84 -5.41
C GLN A 106 -17.23 -18.34 -5.25
N VAL A 107 -17.53 -17.86 -4.03
CA VAL A 107 -17.68 -16.43 -3.76
C VAL A 107 -16.37 -15.69 -4.05
N LEU A 108 -15.24 -16.20 -3.55
CA LEU A 108 -13.92 -15.59 -3.78
C LEU A 108 -13.53 -15.59 -5.26
N HIS A 109 -13.77 -16.69 -5.98
CA HIS A 109 -13.50 -16.81 -7.40
C HIS A 109 -14.29 -15.77 -8.20
N ARG A 110 -15.59 -15.67 -7.94
CA ARG A 110 -16.48 -14.73 -8.62
C ARG A 110 -16.04 -13.28 -8.36
N LEU A 111 -15.89 -12.90 -7.09
CA LEU A 111 -15.52 -11.53 -6.73
C LEU A 111 -14.16 -11.15 -7.30
N TRP A 112 -13.18 -12.06 -7.26
CA TRP A 112 -11.85 -11.80 -7.83
C TRP A 112 -11.88 -11.73 -9.36
N SER A 113 -12.70 -12.55 -10.03
CA SER A 113 -12.89 -12.47 -11.48
C SER A 113 -13.47 -11.13 -11.91
N GLU A 114 -14.40 -10.58 -11.13
CA GLU A 114 -15.06 -9.30 -11.41
C GLU A 114 -14.16 -8.09 -11.07
N GLN A 115 -13.38 -8.17 -9.99
CA GLN A 115 -12.72 -7.00 -9.37
C GLN A 115 -11.19 -7.06 -9.33
N GLY A 116 -10.59 -8.22 -9.61
CA GLY A 116 -9.15 -8.45 -9.48
C GLY A 116 -8.31 -7.58 -10.40
N ALA A 117 -8.77 -7.33 -11.63
CA ALA A 117 -8.09 -6.43 -12.58
C ALA A 117 -8.04 -4.98 -12.06
N ALA A 118 -9.13 -4.48 -11.47
CA ALA A 118 -9.16 -3.15 -10.88
C ALA A 118 -8.26 -3.03 -9.64
N VAL A 119 -8.22 -4.08 -8.81
CA VAL A 119 -7.27 -4.16 -7.69
C VAL A 119 -5.84 -4.15 -8.21
N HIS A 120 -5.51 -4.94 -9.23
CA HIS A 120 -4.16 -4.96 -9.83
C HIS A 120 -3.76 -3.58 -10.36
N ALA A 121 -4.60 -2.94 -11.17
CA ALA A 121 -4.36 -1.60 -11.70
C ALA A 121 -4.11 -0.58 -10.58
N GLN A 122 -4.89 -0.62 -9.50
CA GLN A 122 -4.67 0.26 -8.35
C GLN A 122 -3.37 -0.07 -7.61
N GLN A 123 -3.04 -1.35 -7.43
CA GLN A 123 -1.77 -1.74 -6.80
C GLN A 123 -0.57 -1.33 -7.66
N GLU A 124 -0.70 -1.37 -8.98
CA GLU A 124 0.32 -0.90 -9.93
C GLU A 124 0.47 0.62 -9.85
N VAL A 125 -0.62 1.38 -9.82
CA VAL A 125 -0.60 2.84 -9.60
C VAL A 125 0.04 3.15 -8.25
N GLN A 126 -0.35 2.47 -7.17
CA GLN A 126 0.26 2.64 -5.85
C GLN A 126 1.74 2.28 -5.83
N ALA A 127 2.15 1.23 -6.57
CA ALA A 127 3.55 0.83 -6.71
C ALA A 127 4.36 1.83 -7.55
N ALA A 128 3.77 2.37 -8.63
CA ALA A 128 4.36 3.44 -9.44
C ALA A 128 4.44 4.76 -8.67
N LEU A 129 3.48 5.00 -7.77
CA LEU A 129 3.47 6.11 -6.82
C LEU A 129 4.34 5.85 -5.58
N ARG A 130 5.06 4.72 -5.48
CA ARG A 130 6.14 4.53 -4.49
C ARG A 130 7.38 5.39 -4.81
N ILE A 131 7.13 6.62 -5.26
CA ILE A 131 8.12 7.67 -5.41
C ILE A 131 8.11 8.45 -4.10
N GLY A 132 9.30 8.69 -3.54
CA GLY A 132 9.42 9.52 -2.35
C GLY A 132 8.84 10.92 -2.62
N GLN A 133 8.00 11.41 -1.72
CA GLN A 133 7.39 12.73 -1.84
C GLN A 133 8.28 13.79 -1.22
N VAL A 134 8.58 14.86 -1.94
CA VAL A 134 9.28 16.02 -1.37
C VAL A 134 8.31 16.75 -0.43
N VAL A 135 8.58 16.74 0.87
CA VAL A 135 7.72 17.31 1.91
C VAL A 135 8.22 18.65 2.45
N ASP A 136 9.50 18.96 2.23
CA ASP A 136 10.11 20.23 2.61
C ASP A 136 11.29 20.55 1.71
N VAL A 137 11.45 21.82 1.38
CA VAL A 137 12.58 22.34 0.60
C VAL A 137 13.14 23.53 1.34
N GLN A 138 14.37 23.38 1.83
CA GLN A 138 15.12 24.45 2.47
C GLN A 138 16.30 24.82 1.59
N TRP A 139 16.71 26.09 1.65
CA TRP A 139 17.86 26.56 0.89
C TRP A 139 18.65 27.60 1.68
N ARG A 140 19.93 27.74 1.34
CA ARG A 140 20.81 28.82 1.81
C ARG A 140 21.71 29.31 0.68
N LEU A 141 22.02 30.59 0.69
CA LEU A 141 23.05 31.19 -0.15
C LEU A 141 24.35 31.28 0.67
N GLY A 142 25.41 30.66 0.17
CA GLY A 142 26.74 30.69 0.75
C GLY A 142 27.74 31.41 -0.17
N MET A 143 28.89 31.76 0.40
CA MET A 143 30.04 32.22 -0.36
C MET A 143 31.21 31.31 -0.01
N ALA A 144 31.82 30.72 -1.03
CA ALA A 144 33.08 30.04 -0.84
C ALA A 144 34.19 31.10 -0.73
N VAL A 145 35.13 30.89 0.18
CA VAL A 145 36.25 31.81 0.41
C VAL A 145 37.56 31.09 0.16
N SER A 146 38.55 31.84 -0.32
CA SER A 146 39.87 31.29 -0.63
C SER A 146 40.51 30.60 0.58
N SER A 147 41.22 29.50 0.32
CA SER A 147 42.09 28.81 1.28
C SER A 147 43.53 28.74 0.75
N ASP A 148 44.47 28.31 1.60
CA ASP A 148 45.87 28.12 1.22
C ASP A 148 46.05 27.12 0.06
N ILE A 149 45.06 26.25 -0.14
CA ILE A 149 45.01 25.20 -1.17
C ILE A 149 44.13 25.63 -2.37
N CYS A 150 43.22 26.58 -2.20
CA CYS A 150 42.36 27.08 -3.28
C CYS A 150 42.19 28.60 -3.21
N ARG A 151 43.10 29.33 -3.88
CA ARG A 151 43.24 30.79 -3.75
C ARG A 151 42.18 31.60 -4.51
N SER A 152 41.39 30.98 -5.37
CA SER A 152 40.46 31.66 -6.30
C SER A 152 39.00 31.27 -6.10
N LEU A 153 38.59 30.88 -4.88
CA LEU A 153 37.28 30.29 -4.62
C LEU A 153 36.18 31.31 -4.25
N ASN A 154 36.40 32.61 -4.45
CA ASN A 154 35.45 33.69 -4.11
C ASN A 154 34.20 33.69 -5.00
N SER A 155 33.37 32.67 -4.86
CA SER A 155 32.18 32.44 -5.67
C SER A 155 30.97 32.11 -4.80
N PRO A 156 29.81 32.75 -5.02
CA PRO A 156 28.58 32.39 -4.35
C PRO A 156 28.06 31.03 -4.85
N TYR A 157 27.44 30.30 -3.95
CA TYR A 157 26.79 29.02 -4.24
C TYR A 157 25.50 28.89 -3.43
N VAL A 158 24.56 28.09 -3.92
CA VAL A 158 23.31 27.78 -3.23
C VAL A 158 23.38 26.34 -2.75
N THR A 159 23.09 26.10 -1.48
CA THR A 159 22.85 24.74 -0.95
C THR A 159 21.35 24.53 -0.85
N LEU A 160 20.83 23.45 -1.42
CA LEU A 160 19.46 22.99 -1.19
C LEU A 160 19.48 21.78 -0.26
N LEU A 161 18.46 21.69 0.60
CA LEU A 161 18.14 20.54 1.41
C LEU A 161 16.70 20.12 1.13
N LEU A 162 16.52 18.90 0.63
CA LEU A 162 15.23 18.28 0.38
C LEU A 162 14.93 17.30 1.51
N LYS A 163 13.73 17.39 2.11
CA LYS A 163 13.18 16.32 2.94
C LYS A 163 12.21 15.51 2.10
N ILE A 164 12.41 14.20 2.08
CA ILE A 164 11.65 13.26 1.26
C ILE A 164 10.99 12.25 2.19
N ALA A 165 9.66 12.15 2.12
CA ALA A 165 8.90 11.09 2.75
C ALA A 165 8.90 9.87 1.82
N GLU A 166 9.56 8.80 2.24
CA GLU A 166 9.58 7.56 1.49
C GLU A 166 8.29 6.76 1.68
N PRO A 167 7.92 5.88 0.73
CA PRO A 167 6.77 4.99 0.86
C PRO A 167 6.86 4.03 2.05
N SER A 168 8.07 3.86 2.62
CA SER A 168 8.31 3.13 3.86
C SER A 168 7.81 3.86 5.12
N GLY A 169 7.46 5.15 5.00
CA GLY A 169 7.11 6.04 6.11
C GLY A 169 8.31 6.75 6.75
N LEU A 170 9.54 6.46 6.29
CA LEU A 170 10.74 7.15 6.76
C LEU A 170 10.91 8.50 6.06
N ILE A 171 11.37 9.51 6.80
CA ILE A 171 11.77 10.80 6.22
C ILE A 171 13.28 10.78 6.05
N CYS A 172 13.75 10.89 4.81
CA CYS A 172 15.17 11.03 4.50
C CYS A 172 15.49 12.47 4.04
N GLN A 173 16.75 12.86 4.19
CA GLN A 173 17.24 14.19 3.80
C GLN A 173 18.32 14.06 2.74
N LYS A 174 18.26 14.91 1.72
CA LYS A 174 19.26 14.99 0.66
C LYS A 174 19.68 16.43 0.47
N SER A 175 20.98 16.70 0.48
CA SER A 175 21.54 18.03 0.26
C SER A 175 22.48 18.06 -0.92
N PHE A 176 22.46 19.14 -1.68
CA PHE A 176 23.39 19.37 -2.78
C PHE A 176 23.65 20.86 -2.97
N GLU A 177 24.80 21.17 -3.58
CA GLU A 177 25.25 22.53 -3.84
C GLU A 177 25.28 22.80 -5.35
N MET A 178 25.02 24.06 -5.70
CA MET A 178 25.04 24.51 -7.08
C MET A 178 25.55 25.94 -7.18
N SER A 179 26.20 26.26 -8.30
CA SER A 179 26.51 27.65 -8.62
C SER A 179 25.23 28.46 -8.84
N VAL A 180 25.33 29.79 -8.71
CA VAL A 180 24.18 30.69 -8.94
C VAL A 180 23.55 30.50 -10.34
N PRO A 181 24.31 30.36 -11.44
CA PRO A 181 23.71 30.10 -12.76
C PRO A 181 22.96 28.75 -12.83
N GLN A 182 23.49 27.70 -12.19
CA GLN A 182 22.80 26.41 -12.11
C GLN A 182 21.48 26.52 -11.34
N PHE A 183 21.45 27.30 -10.24
CA PHE A 183 20.22 27.55 -9.49
C PHE A 183 19.18 28.31 -10.31
N GLN A 184 19.60 29.33 -11.08
CA GLN A 184 18.70 30.06 -11.96
C GLN A 184 18.08 29.15 -13.02
N ASN A 185 18.86 28.24 -13.60
CA ASN A 185 18.35 27.24 -14.54
C ASN A 185 17.40 26.24 -13.86
N PHE A 186 17.76 25.75 -12.67
CA PHE A 186 16.91 24.85 -11.88
C PHE A 186 15.56 25.49 -11.57
N HIS A 187 15.55 26.75 -11.12
CA HIS A 187 14.33 27.53 -10.85
C HIS A 187 13.44 27.68 -12.10
N LYS A 188 14.05 27.94 -13.27
CA LYS A 188 13.32 28.03 -14.54
C LYS A 188 12.62 26.71 -14.87
N GLN A 189 13.35 25.59 -14.78
CA GLN A 189 12.78 24.26 -15.02
C GLN A 189 11.65 23.94 -14.04
N PHE A 190 11.80 24.31 -12.77
CA PHE A 190 10.77 24.07 -11.75
C PHE A 190 9.49 24.87 -12.05
N LYS A 191 9.61 26.10 -12.56
CA LYS A 191 8.46 26.91 -13.02
C LYS A 191 7.77 26.32 -14.24
N GLU A 192 8.54 25.83 -15.22
CA GLU A 192 7.99 25.17 -16.40
C GLU A 192 7.22 23.91 -16.01
N MET A 193 7.77 23.11 -15.09
CA MET A 193 7.07 21.94 -14.55
C MET A 193 5.77 22.31 -13.83
N ALA A 194 5.80 23.36 -12.98
CA ALA A 194 4.59 23.83 -12.28
C ALA A 194 3.51 24.28 -13.27
N ALA A 195 3.87 25.03 -14.32
CA ALA A 195 2.92 25.47 -15.34
C ALA A 195 2.27 24.30 -16.09
N LEU A 196 3.04 23.24 -16.41
CA LEU A 196 2.48 22.04 -17.04
C LEU A 196 1.51 21.29 -16.11
N MET A 197 1.80 21.24 -14.81
CA MET A 197 0.92 20.59 -13.83
C MET A 197 -0.40 21.34 -13.61
N GLU A 198 -0.42 22.67 -13.78
CA GLU A 198 -1.64 23.48 -13.67
C GLU A 198 -2.56 23.38 -14.90
N THR A 199 -2.05 22.89 -16.03
CA THR A 199 -2.79 22.79 -17.30
C THR A 199 -3.54 21.48 -17.52
N VAL A 200 -3.57 20.59 -16.52
CA VAL A 200 -4.28 19.29 -16.55
C VAL A 200 -5.58 19.36 -15.75
#